data_AF-A0A1J0RCU0-F1
#
_entry.id   AF-A0A1J0RCU0-F1
#
_cell.length_a   1.000
_cell.length_b   1.000
_cell.length_c   1.000
_cell.angle_alpha   90.00
_cell.angle_beta   90.00
_cell.angle_gamma   90.00
#
_symmetry.space_group_name_H-M   'P 1'
#
loop_
_entity.id
_entity.type
_entity.pdbx_description
1 polymer ?
#
loop_
_entity_poly.entity_id
_entity_poly.type
_entity_poly.pdbx_seq_one_letter_code
_entity_poly.pdbx_strand_id
1 'polypeptide(L)'
;VEAKLRIYGLKRGAADDTTTVDMLASTVALMRMASLKEEKTNMQTALIAVGFATEGAAAISSYLMTIGSLTHNSQTHCLSDTAKTGNGKSKLSAAGCRHGKTTDYSTGIGPTAQEVGAGGFTKVTGKADAANTGETSKCGLFTHQGNPESAGGIYITSASSTPSFGYGMLKIEAEDQSTGLKLSNIKGKTANDEQTFWSSCHAAVKAAKDMQAETPLKFDQTLLAVLVGSAEMQCILKLEAAVSEQKRPEEVTIDLTNAKKLISAATTTN
;
A
#
# COMPACT_ATOMS: atom_id res chain seq x y z
N VAL A 1 4.57 30.25 -2.69
CA VAL A 1 5.68 31.10 -2.19
C VAL A 1 6.52 31.64 -3.32
N GLU A 2 6.95 30.82 -4.28
CA GLU A 2 7.63 31.26 -5.50
C GLU A 2 7.01 32.53 -6.13
N ALA A 3 5.72 32.50 -6.44
CA ALA A 3 5.04 33.66 -7.02
C ALA A 3 5.08 34.91 -6.11
N LYS A 4 4.98 34.75 -4.79
CA LYS A 4 5.06 35.86 -3.83
C LYS A 4 6.47 36.44 -3.75
N LEU A 5 7.51 35.60 -3.80
CA LEU A 5 8.90 36.02 -3.86
C LEU A 5 9.18 36.79 -5.15
N ARG A 6 8.79 36.24 -6.31
CA ARG A 6 8.92 36.94 -7.60
C ARG A 6 8.22 38.29 -7.60
N ILE A 7 7.00 38.39 -7.04
CA ILE A 7 6.26 39.66 -6.90
C ILE A 7 6.99 40.65 -5.96
N TYR A 8 7.58 40.17 -4.87
CA TYR A 8 8.35 41.00 -3.94
C TYR A 8 9.62 41.56 -4.60
N GLY A 9 10.36 40.73 -5.34
CA GLY A 9 11.54 41.16 -6.10
C GLY A 9 11.19 42.24 -7.13
N LEU A 10 10.09 42.04 -7.87
CA LEU A 10 9.58 43.02 -8.83
C LEU A 10 9.15 44.35 -8.18
N LYS A 11 8.68 44.33 -6.91
CA LYS A 11 8.25 45.54 -6.19
C LYS A 11 9.38 46.37 -5.59
N ARG A 12 10.54 45.77 -5.25
CA ARG A 12 11.57 46.44 -4.44
C ARG A 12 12.74 47.07 -5.22
N GLY A 13 12.87 46.81 -6.53
CA GLY A 13 13.64 47.64 -7.47
C GLY A 13 15.14 47.85 -7.25
N ALA A 14 15.76 47.34 -6.17
CA ALA A 14 17.21 47.39 -5.96
C ALA A 14 17.86 46.11 -6.51
N ALA A 15 18.90 46.27 -7.34
CA ALA A 15 19.52 45.19 -8.13
C ALA A 15 20.00 43.97 -7.30
N ASP A 16 20.51 44.20 -6.09
CA ASP A 16 21.00 43.13 -5.19
C ASP A 16 19.85 42.35 -4.50
N ASP A 17 18.76 43.04 -4.17
CA ASP A 17 17.55 42.43 -3.59
C ASP A 17 16.83 41.56 -4.65
N THR A 18 16.81 41.97 -5.92
CA THR A 18 16.22 41.20 -7.02
C THR A 18 16.95 39.88 -7.29
N THR A 19 18.29 39.89 -7.29
CA THR A 19 19.11 38.68 -7.58
C THR A 19 18.93 37.62 -6.49
N THR A 20 18.90 38.04 -5.23
CA THR A 20 18.70 37.13 -4.08
C THR A 20 17.28 36.55 -4.05
N VAL A 21 16.28 37.35 -4.41
CA VAL A 21 14.86 36.93 -4.42
C VAL A 21 14.55 35.98 -5.57
N ASP A 22 15.15 36.17 -6.75
CA ASP A 22 14.99 35.27 -7.89
C ASP A 22 15.66 33.91 -7.67
N MET A 23 16.81 33.88 -7.00
CA MET A 23 17.46 32.64 -6.55
C MET A 23 16.56 31.89 -5.56
N LEU A 24 16.01 32.58 -4.56
CA LEU A 24 15.05 31.98 -3.62
C LEU A 24 13.78 31.45 -4.31
N ALA A 25 13.26 32.17 -5.30
CA ALA A 25 12.10 31.72 -6.06
C ALA A 25 12.41 30.46 -6.89
N SER A 26 13.57 30.42 -7.54
CA SER A 26 14.03 29.30 -8.37
C SER A 26 14.32 28.06 -7.52
N THR A 27 14.95 28.23 -6.36
CA THR A 27 15.12 27.16 -5.38
C THR A 27 13.78 26.61 -4.88
N VAL A 28 12.79 27.45 -4.58
CA VAL A 28 11.44 26.99 -4.20
C VAL A 28 10.75 26.22 -5.33
N ALA A 29 10.98 26.61 -6.59
CA ALA A 29 10.47 25.88 -7.76
C ALA A 29 11.12 24.49 -7.89
N LEU A 30 12.44 24.38 -7.66
CA LEU A 30 13.17 23.11 -7.68
C LEU A 30 12.72 22.18 -6.54
N MET A 31 12.49 22.70 -5.34
CA MET A 31 11.91 21.93 -4.24
C MET A 31 10.51 21.40 -4.59
N ARG A 32 9.67 22.24 -5.21
CA ARG A 32 8.36 21.81 -5.70
C ARG A 32 8.47 20.70 -6.75
N MET A 33 9.43 20.77 -7.65
CA MET A 33 9.69 19.70 -8.63
C MET A 33 10.16 18.41 -7.97
N ALA A 34 11.00 18.49 -6.92
CA ALA A 34 11.40 17.33 -6.13
C ALA A 34 10.20 16.69 -5.40
N SER A 35 9.34 17.50 -4.76
CA SER A 35 8.09 17.03 -4.15
C SER A 35 7.15 16.41 -5.17
N LEU A 36 6.99 16.98 -6.36
CA LEU A 36 6.17 16.39 -7.44
C LEU A 36 6.69 15.02 -7.89
N LYS A 37 8.01 14.80 -7.88
CA LYS A 37 8.62 13.51 -8.21
C LYS A 37 8.36 12.48 -7.10
N GLU A 38 8.42 12.91 -5.84
CA GLU A 38 8.09 12.10 -4.68
C GLU A 38 6.60 11.72 -4.67
N GLU A 39 5.71 12.70 -4.88
CA GLU A 39 4.26 12.49 -5.04
C GLU A 39 3.93 11.50 -6.17
N LYS A 40 4.60 11.61 -7.32
CA LYS A 40 4.44 10.64 -8.42
C LYS A 40 4.82 9.22 -7.99
N THR A 41 5.90 9.07 -7.23
CA THR A 41 6.37 7.78 -6.74
C THR A 41 5.42 7.21 -5.68
N ASN A 42 4.92 8.07 -4.78
CA ASN A 42 3.92 7.71 -3.77
C ASN A 42 2.59 7.31 -4.42
N MET A 43 2.13 8.04 -5.43
CA MET A 43 0.94 7.69 -6.20
C MET A 43 1.09 6.33 -6.89
N GLN A 44 2.23 6.07 -7.55
CA GLN A 44 2.49 4.76 -8.16
C GLN A 44 2.49 3.64 -7.12
N THR A 45 3.14 3.85 -5.98
CA THR A 45 3.18 2.89 -4.87
C THR A 45 1.79 2.60 -4.32
N ALA A 46 0.98 3.64 -4.09
CA ALA A 46 -0.40 3.52 -3.63
C ALA A 46 -1.28 2.78 -4.64
N LEU A 47 -1.16 3.10 -5.94
CA LEU A 47 -1.91 2.43 -7.01
C LEU A 47 -1.59 0.95 -7.09
N ILE A 48 -0.31 0.58 -7.04
CA ILE A 48 0.14 -0.83 -7.03
C ILE A 48 -0.42 -1.55 -5.80
N ALA A 49 -0.32 -0.94 -4.62
CA ALA A 49 -0.83 -1.53 -3.39
C ALA A 49 -2.35 -1.74 -3.43
N VAL A 50 -3.12 -0.77 -3.95
CA VAL A 50 -4.56 -0.92 -4.12
C VAL A 50 -4.88 -2.02 -5.13
N GLY A 51 -4.17 -2.10 -6.25
CA GLY A 51 -4.34 -3.18 -7.23
C GLY A 51 -4.19 -4.56 -6.61
N PHE A 52 -3.05 -4.82 -5.96
CA PHE A 52 -2.81 -6.10 -5.30
C PHE A 52 -3.76 -6.38 -4.14
N ALA A 53 -4.07 -5.39 -3.31
CA ALA A 53 -4.97 -5.56 -2.17
C ALA A 53 -6.40 -5.87 -2.61
N THR A 54 -6.90 -5.19 -3.65
CA THR A 54 -8.25 -5.42 -4.17
C THR A 54 -8.37 -6.76 -4.86
N GLU A 55 -7.38 -7.15 -5.67
CA GLU A 55 -7.34 -8.48 -6.29
C GLU A 55 -7.28 -9.59 -5.23
N GLY A 56 -6.38 -9.48 -4.25
CA GLY A 56 -6.27 -10.45 -3.16
C GLY A 56 -7.54 -10.55 -2.32
N ALA A 57 -8.14 -9.40 -1.96
CA ALA A 57 -9.38 -9.37 -1.19
C ALA A 57 -10.57 -9.95 -1.98
N ALA A 58 -10.66 -9.67 -3.29
CA ALA A 58 -11.70 -10.22 -4.17
C ALA A 58 -11.52 -11.73 -4.35
N ALA A 59 -10.28 -12.19 -4.55
CA ALA A 59 -9.95 -13.62 -4.65
C ALA A 59 -10.41 -14.37 -3.39
N ILE A 60 -10.08 -13.86 -2.19
CA ILE A 60 -10.48 -14.46 -0.91
C ILE A 60 -12.00 -14.40 -0.72
N SER A 61 -12.60 -13.22 -0.89
CA SER A 61 -14.02 -13.03 -0.62
C SER A 61 -14.89 -13.82 -1.59
N SER A 62 -14.50 -13.92 -2.86
CA SER A 62 -15.24 -14.66 -3.88
C SER A 62 -15.36 -16.14 -3.53
N TYR A 63 -14.25 -16.82 -3.22
CA TYR A 63 -14.31 -18.24 -2.91
C TYR A 63 -15.03 -18.50 -1.57
N LEU A 64 -14.80 -17.69 -0.54
CA LEU A 64 -15.46 -17.85 0.74
C LEU A 64 -16.96 -17.58 0.65
N MET A 65 -17.38 -16.57 -0.10
CA MET A 65 -18.80 -16.32 -0.37
C MET A 65 -19.42 -17.44 -1.21
N THR A 66 -18.68 -18.00 -2.17
CA THR A 66 -19.12 -19.17 -2.96
C THR A 66 -19.37 -20.37 -2.04
N ILE A 67 -18.36 -20.77 -1.26
CA ILE A 67 -18.46 -21.88 -0.30
C ILE A 67 -19.58 -21.63 0.72
N GLY A 68 -19.69 -20.41 1.25
CA GLY A 68 -20.76 -20.04 2.18
C GLY A 68 -22.15 -19.98 1.53
N SER A 69 -22.24 -19.84 0.21
CA SER A 69 -23.51 -19.89 -0.52
C SER A 69 -24.00 -21.31 -0.77
N LEU A 70 -23.10 -22.30 -0.78
CA LEU A 70 -23.38 -23.73 -0.95
C LEU A 70 -23.97 -24.30 0.35
N THR A 71 -25.26 -24.03 0.53
CA THR A 71 -26.05 -24.47 1.68
C THR A 71 -27.40 -24.95 1.18
N HIS A 72 -27.88 -26.10 1.67
CA HIS A 72 -29.25 -26.54 1.41
C HIS A 72 -29.92 -26.90 2.74
N ASN A 73 -30.93 -26.09 3.07
CA ASN A 73 -31.70 -26.16 4.31
C ASN A 73 -30.75 -26.08 5.54
N SER A 74 -31.18 -26.63 6.68
CA SER A 74 -30.33 -26.79 7.87
C SER A 74 -29.39 -28.00 7.79
N GLN A 75 -29.49 -28.82 6.74
CA GLN A 75 -28.88 -30.15 6.71
C GLN A 75 -27.51 -30.19 6.04
N THR A 76 -27.25 -29.38 5.02
CA THR A 76 -25.97 -29.36 4.29
C THR A 76 -25.40 -27.94 4.14
N HIS A 77 -24.08 -27.83 4.23
CA HIS A 77 -23.34 -26.58 4.13
C HIS A 77 -21.86 -26.86 3.83
N CYS A 78 -21.22 -26.00 3.04
CA CYS A 78 -19.79 -26.12 2.75
C CYS A 78 -18.87 -25.28 3.64
N LEU A 79 -19.44 -24.35 4.41
CA LEU A 79 -18.72 -23.57 5.40
C LEU A 79 -19.26 -23.91 6.78
N SER A 80 -18.47 -24.56 7.62
CA SER A 80 -18.84 -24.83 9.00
C SER A 80 -18.54 -23.64 9.91
N ASP A 81 -19.27 -23.55 11.01
CA ASP A 81 -18.97 -22.61 12.09
C ASP A 81 -17.69 -23.00 12.84
N THR A 82 -17.27 -22.16 13.79
CA THR A 82 -16.04 -22.38 14.57
C THR A 82 -16.09 -23.67 15.40
N ALA A 83 -17.29 -24.09 15.84
CA ALA A 83 -17.48 -25.32 16.61
C ALA A 83 -17.48 -26.58 15.72
N LYS A 84 -17.57 -26.41 14.40
CA LYS A 84 -17.71 -27.48 13.39
C LYS A 84 -18.98 -28.32 13.57
N THR A 85 -20.05 -27.70 14.02
CA THR A 85 -21.34 -28.38 14.28
C THR A 85 -22.53 -27.72 13.59
N GLY A 86 -22.27 -26.73 12.73
CA GLY A 86 -23.33 -26.01 12.06
C GLY A 86 -22.82 -25.09 10.95
N ASN A 87 -23.77 -24.38 10.35
CA ASN A 87 -23.53 -23.53 9.19
C ASN A 87 -22.84 -22.20 9.59
N GLY A 88 -21.63 -21.98 9.06
CA GLY A 88 -20.80 -20.81 9.28
C GLY A 88 -21.11 -19.59 8.40
N LYS A 89 -22.02 -19.71 7.41
CA LYS A 89 -22.34 -18.64 6.43
C LYS A 89 -22.59 -17.27 7.06
N SER A 90 -23.31 -17.24 8.18
CA SER A 90 -23.66 -15.99 8.88
C SER A 90 -22.44 -15.21 9.40
N LYS A 91 -21.28 -15.87 9.54
CA LYS A 91 -20.05 -15.26 10.03
C LYS A 91 -19.25 -14.53 8.94
N LEU A 92 -19.49 -14.82 7.67
CA LEU A 92 -18.70 -14.28 6.55
C LEU A 92 -18.69 -12.76 6.52
N SER A 93 -19.87 -12.12 6.50
CA SER A 93 -19.96 -10.66 6.39
C SER A 93 -19.34 -9.96 7.60
N ALA A 94 -19.50 -10.51 8.80
CA ALA A 94 -18.92 -9.95 10.03
C ALA A 94 -17.38 -10.07 10.04
N ALA A 95 -16.84 -11.12 9.41
CA ALA A 95 -15.40 -11.31 9.19
C ALA A 95 -14.85 -10.50 8.01
N GLY A 96 -15.67 -9.69 7.32
CA GLY A 96 -15.27 -8.88 6.17
C GLY A 96 -15.42 -9.55 4.80
N CYS A 97 -15.82 -10.82 4.74
CA CYS A 97 -16.11 -11.53 3.48
C CYS A 97 -17.51 -11.12 2.99
N ARG A 98 -17.56 -10.01 2.28
CA ARG A 98 -18.77 -9.42 1.70
C ARG A 98 -18.41 -8.69 0.41
N HIS A 99 -19.43 -8.32 -0.36
CA HIS A 99 -19.25 -7.34 -1.43
C HIS A 99 -18.60 -6.06 -0.87
N GLY A 100 -17.62 -5.56 -1.62
CA GLY A 100 -17.01 -4.27 -1.35
C GLY A 100 -18.05 -3.16 -1.40
N LYS A 101 -17.87 -2.15 -0.57
CA LYS A 101 -18.68 -0.93 -0.52
C LYS A 101 -17.77 0.26 -0.78
N THR A 102 -18.34 1.39 -1.22
CA THR A 102 -17.60 2.62 -1.42
C THR A 102 -16.84 3.07 -0.16
N THR A 103 -17.37 2.78 1.03
CA THR A 103 -16.72 3.08 2.31
C THR A 103 -15.42 2.31 2.54
N ASP A 104 -15.22 1.17 1.88
CA ASP A 104 -13.99 0.37 1.98
C ASP A 104 -12.80 1.04 1.28
N TYR A 105 -13.08 2.06 0.46
CA TYR A 105 -12.10 2.89 -0.25
C TYR A 105 -11.96 4.30 0.36
N SER A 106 -12.56 4.51 1.54
CA SER A 106 -12.43 5.78 2.25
C SER A 106 -11.02 5.95 2.84
N THR A 107 -10.59 7.20 2.99
CA THR A 107 -9.30 7.54 3.60
C THR A 107 -9.23 7.03 5.04
N GLY A 108 -8.12 6.40 5.41
CA GLY A 108 -7.91 5.88 6.76
C GLY A 108 -6.44 5.63 7.07
N ILE A 109 -6.16 5.20 8.29
CA ILE A 109 -4.82 5.03 8.87
C ILE A 109 -4.00 3.89 8.23
N GLY A 110 -4.55 3.20 7.23
CA GLY A 110 -3.96 2.02 6.62
C GLY A 110 -3.89 0.81 7.57
N PRO A 111 -3.30 -0.32 7.12
CA PRO A 111 -3.15 -1.51 7.94
C PRO A 111 -2.11 -1.32 9.05
N THR A 112 -2.39 -1.88 10.22
CA THR A 112 -1.48 -1.86 11.37
C THR A 112 -0.29 -2.82 11.19
N ALA A 113 0.77 -2.67 12.00
CA ALA A 113 1.89 -3.62 12.00
C ALA A 113 1.47 -5.03 12.48
N GLN A 114 0.38 -5.12 13.24
CA GLN A 114 -0.26 -6.35 13.70
C GLN A 114 -1.12 -7.01 12.60
N GLU A 115 -1.26 -6.39 11.44
CA GLU A 115 -1.96 -6.94 10.27
C GLU A 115 -0.99 -7.19 9.11
N VAL A 116 -0.11 -6.22 8.85
CA VAL A 116 0.94 -6.29 7.82
C VAL A 116 2.29 -6.04 8.49
N GLY A 117 2.94 -7.14 8.85
CA GLY A 117 4.23 -7.15 9.54
C GLY A 117 5.41 -7.22 8.57
N ALA A 118 6.62 -7.30 9.13
CA ALA A 118 7.86 -7.41 8.34
C ALA A 118 7.96 -8.71 7.54
N GLY A 119 7.36 -9.81 8.03
CA GLY A 119 7.43 -11.13 7.39
C GLY A 119 6.22 -11.49 6.52
N GLY A 120 5.10 -10.78 6.65
CA GLY A 120 3.87 -11.14 5.95
C GLY A 120 2.59 -10.59 6.58
N PHE A 121 1.47 -11.20 6.22
CA PHE A 121 0.15 -10.96 6.81
C PHE A 121 0.02 -11.72 8.12
N THR A 122 0.33 -11.04 9.23
CA THR A 122 0.59 -11.62 10.56
C THR A 122 -0.53 -12.52 11.11
N LYS A 123 -1.79 -12.16 10.87
CA LYS A 123 -2.97 -12.89 11.36
C LYS A 123 -3.30 -14.13 10.53
N VAL A 124 -2.68 -14.31 9.36
CA VAL A 124 -2.95 -15.43 8.45
C VAL A 124 -1.86 -16.48 8.61
N THR A 125 -1.97 -17.26 9.68
CA THR A 125 -0.99 -18.29 10.05
C THR A 125 -1.00 -19.52 9.14
N GLY A 126 -2.04 -19.67 8.32
CA GLY A 126 -2.26 -20.84 7.47
C GLY A 126 -2.51 -22.12 8.26
N LYS A 127 -2.83 -23.18 7.51
CA LYS A 127 -2.87 -24.57 7.99
C LYS A 127 -2.26 -25.41 6.88
N ALA A 128 -0.94 -25.31 6.72
CA ALA A 128 -0.21 -25.97 5.65
C ALA A 128 0.00 -27.46 5.96
N ASP A 129 0.17 -27.82 7.23
CA ASP A 129 0.64 -29.15 7.66
C ASP A 129 -0.43 -29.99 8.38
N ALA A 130 -1.68 -29.53 8.42
CA ALA A 130 -2.78 -30.23 9.06
C ALA A 130 -4.08 -30.04 8.26
N ALA A 131 -4.81 -31.15 8.07
CA ALA A 131 -6.10 -31.12 7.41
C ALA A 131 -7.05 -30.11 8.06
N ASN A 132 -7.48 -29.13 7.29
CA ASN A 132 -8.52 -28.20 7.69
C ASN A 132 -9.88 -28.75 7.26
N THR A 133 -10.54 -29.42 8.20
CA THR A 133 -11.84 -30.06 8.01
C THR A 133 -12.97 -29.24 8.62
N GLY A 134 -14.10 -29.19 7.91
CA GLY A 134 -15.39 -28.74 8.43
C GLY A 134 -16.13 -29.86 9.16
N GLU A 135 -17.46 -29.71 9.26
CA GLU A 135 -18.37 -30.78 9.68
C GLU A 135 -18.46 -31.85 8.58
N THR A 136 -18.26 -33.10 8.97
CA THR A 136 -18.20 -34.25 8.05
C THR A 136 -19.49 -34.43 7.26
N SER A 137 -19.39 -34.78 5.96
CA SER A 137 -20.54 -35.12 5.10
C SER A 137 -21.56 -33.99 4.90
N LYS A 138 -21.14 -32.72 5.07
CA LYS A 138 -21.99 -31.55 4.85
C LYS A 138 -21.80 -30.87 3.49
N CYS A 139 -20.68 -31.14 2.82
CA CYS A 139 -20.28 -30.45 1.62
C CYS A 139 -19.94 -31.40 0.47
N GLY A 140 -20.71 -31.36 -0.62
CA GLY A 140 -20.38 -32.12 -1.83
C GLY A 140 -19.34 -31.46 -2.74
N LEU A 141 -18.95 -30.20 -2.47
CA LEU A 141 -17.98 -29.48 -3.31
C LEU A 141 -16.61 -30.17 -3.31
N PHE A 142 -16.23 -30.76 -2.18
CA PHE A 142 -14.91 -31.38 -1.98
C PHE A 142 -14.93 -32.88 -2.26
N THR A 143 -16.01 -33.42 -2.84
CA THR A 143 -16.08 -34.82 -3.25
C THR A 143 -15.16 -35.07 -4.44
N HIS A 144 -14.24 -36.03 -4.27
CA HIS A 144 -13.34 -36.46 -5.34
C HIS A 144 -14.08 -37.40 -6.29
N GLN A 145 -13.88 -37.22 -7.59
CA GLN A 145 -14.49 -38.06 -8.60
C GLN A 145 -13.49 -38.46 -9.67
N GLY A 146 -13.47 -39.75 -10.03
CA GLY A 146 -12.66 -40.30 -11.13
C GLY A 146 -13.38 -40.30 -12.48
N ASN A 147 -14.70 -40.10 -12.51
CA ASN A 147 -15.44 -39.80 -13.74
C ASN A 147 -16.61 -38.84 -13.47
N PRO A 148 -16.42 -37.52 -13.63
CA PRO A 148 -17.46 -36.52 -13.38
C PRO A 148 -18.65 -36.62 -14.33
N GLU A 149 -18.51 -37.34 -15.45
CA GLU A 149 -19.62 -37.58 -16.38
C GLU A 149 -20.64 -38.56 -15.79
N SER A 150 -20.22 -39.44 -14.87
CA SER A 150 -21.06 -40.50 -14.30
C SER A 150 -21.56 -40.20 -12.87
N ALA A 151 -20.89 -39.32 -12.14
CA ALA A 151 -21.34 -38.89 -10.81
C ALA A 151 -20.76 -37.51 -10.45
N GLY A 152 -21.47 -36.77 -9.60
CA GLY A 152 -21.05 -35.43 -9.19
C GLY A 152 -19.77 -35.42 -8.35
N GLY A 153 -18.96 -34.39 -8.51
CA GLY A 153 -17.70 -34.17 -7.79
C GLY A 153 -16.67 -33.44 -8.65
N ILE A 154 -15.54 -33.10 -8.06
CA ILE A 154 -14.40 -32.50 -8.78
C ILE A 154 -13.49 -33.63 -9.27
N TYR A 155 -13.05 -33.53 -10.53
CA TYR A 155 -12.13 -34.50 -11.11
C TYR A 155 -10.77 -34.46 -10.42
N ILE A 156 -10.53 -35.41 -9.50
CA ILE A 156 -9.30 -35.52 -8.72
C ILE A 156 -8.91 -36.99 -8.69
N THR A 157 -8.06 -37.39 -9.64
CA THR A 157 -7.59 -38.79 -9.81
C THR A 157 -6.16 -39.02 -9.38
N SER A 158 -5.42 -37.96 -9.03
CA SER A 158 -4.01 -38.04 -8.66
C SER A 158 -3.65 -36.95 -7.65
N ALA A 159 -2.60 -37.18 -6.86
CA ALA A 159 -2.06 -36.21 -5.91
C ALA A 159 -1.54 -34.91 -6.56
N SER A 160 -1.33 -34.90 -7.88
CA SER A 160 -0.98 -33.68 -8.64
C SER A 160 -2.19 -32.83 -9.03
N SER A 161 -3.41 -33.35 -8.85
CA SER A 161 -4.65 -32.63 -9.14
C SER A 161 -5.20 -32.04 -7.84
N THR A 162 -4.64 -30.91 -7.41
CA THR A 162 -5.07 -30.20 -6.20
C THR A 162 -5.70 -28.86 -6.58
N PRO A 163 -7.01 -28.83 -6.89
CA PRO A 163 -7.70 -27.59 -7.19
C PRO A 163 -7.51 -26.60 -6.04
N SER A 164 -7.26 -25.35 -6.39
CA SER A 164 -7.07 -24.28 -5.42
C SER A 164 -7.97 -23.09 -5.72
N PHE A 165 -8.40 -22.43 -4.65
CA PHE A 165 -9.19 -21.22 -4.70
C PHE A 165 -8.44 -20.05 -4.07
N GLY A 166 -8.69 -18.85 -4.59
CA GLY A 166 -8.13 -17.62 -4.06
C GLY A 166 -6.60 -17.60 -4.06
N TYR A 167 -5.96 -17.99 -5.17
CA TYR A 167 -4.50 -18.09 -5.27
C TYR A 167 -3.89 -18.98 -4.18
N GLY A 168 -4.38 -20.22 -4.04
CA GLY A 168 -3.83 -21.18 -3.07
C GLY A 168 -4.25 -20.97 -1.63
N MET A 169 -5.17 -20.04 -1.35
CA MET A 169 -5.68 -19.79 0.00
C MET A 169 -6.55 -20.93 0.54
N LEU A 170 -7.16 -21.70 -0.35
CA LEU A 170 -7.79 -22.98 -0.05
C LEU A 170 -7.36 -23.98 -1.11
N LYS A 171 -6.54 -24.96 -0.73
CA LYS A 171 -6.21 -26.10 -1.59
C LYS A 171 -6.94 -27.34 -1.13
N ILE A 172 -7.44 -28.12 -2.08
CA ILE A 172 -8.04 -29.42 -1.81
C ILE A 172 -6.93 -30.47 -1.94
N GLU A 173 -6.59 -31.11 -0.83
CA GLU A 173 -5.56 -32.18 -0.81
C GLU A 173 -6.21 -33.57 -0.85
N ALA A 174 -7.36 -33.72 -0.18
CA ALA A 174 -8.14 -34.95 -0.13
C ALA A 174 -9.62 -34.63 0.12
N GLU A 175 -10.47 -35.65 0.05
CA GLU A 175 -11.90 -35.51 0.33
C GLU A 175 -12.13 -34.91 1.72
N ASP A 176 -12.95 -33.86 1.79
CA ASP A 176 -13.22 -33.04 2.99
C ASP A 176 -11.97 -32.44 3.67
N GLN A 177 -10.79 -32.50 3.05
CA GLN A 177 -9.53 -32.01 3.60
C GLN A 177 -8.94 -30.90 2.73
N SER A 178 -8.82 -29.73 3.35
CA SER A 178 -8.16 -28.59 2.73
C SER A 178 -6.91 -28.16 3.48
N THR A 179 -6.00 -27.50 2.78
CA THR A 179 -4.90 -26.74 3.38
C THR A 179 -5.05 -25.27 3.04
N GLY A 180 -4.45 -24.41 3.87
CA GLY A 180 -4.45 -22.96 3.66
C GLY A 180 -3.04 -22.42 3.68
N LEU A 181 -2.71 -21.59 2.69
CA LEU A 181 -1.39 -20.98 2.58
C LEU A 181 -1.08 -20.12 3.81
N LYS A 182 0.14 -20.29 4.34
CA LYS A 182 0.66 -19.48 5.45
C LYS A 182 1.17 -18.15 4.92
N LEU A 183 0.40 -17.09 5.12
CA LEU A 183 0.77 -15.75 4.67
C LEU A 183 1.56 -14.94 5.72
N SER A 184 1.59 -15.38 6.98
CA SER A 184 2.33 -14.68 8.06
C SER A 184 3.85 -14.65 7.88
N ASN A 185 4.38 -15.51 7.01
CA ASN A 185 5.78 -15.55 6.59
C ASN A 185 5.88 -15.72 5.07
N ILE A 186 5.27 -14.83 4.30
CA ILE A 186 5.21 -14.89 2.83
C ILE A 186 6.29 -14.05 2.14
N LYS A 187 6.93 -13.13 2.86
CA LYS A 187 7.92 -12.21 2.30
C LYS A 187 9.00 -12.95 1.50
N GLY A 188 9.16 -12.55 0.23
CA GLY A 188 10.23 -13.04 -0.65
C GLY A 188 10.05 -14.49 -1.13
N LYS A 189 8.91 -15.12 -0.83
CA LYS A 189 8.64 -16.49 -1.28
C LYS A 189 8.14 -16.52 -2.72
N THR A 190 8.71 -17.43 -3.51
CA THR A 190 8.45 -17.55 -4.96
C THR A 190 8.49 -19.00 -5.44
N ALA A 191 8.29 -19.98 -4.55
CA ALA A 191 8.39 -21.40 -4.93
C ALA A 191 7.30 -21.83 -5.94
N ASN A 192 6.20 -21.10 -6.01
CA ASN A 192 5.13 -21.28 -7.00
C ASN A 192 4.39 -19.94 -7.24
N ASP A 193 3.48 -19.93 -8.21
CA ASP A 193 2.74 -18.73 -8.62
C ASP A 193 1.88 -18.14 -7.50
N GLU A 194 1.29 -19.00 -6.66
CA GLU A 194 0.47 -18.58 -5.52
C GLU A 194 1.31 -17.84 -4.46
N GLN A 195 2.47 -18.40 -4.10
CA GLN A 195 3.40 -17.74 -3.19
C GLN A 195 3.93 -16.44 -3.80
N THR A 196 4.23 -16.45 -5.10
CA THR A 196 4.71 -15.27 -5.83
C THR A 196 3.68 -14.14 -5.80
N PHE A 197 2.41 -14.45 -6.04
CA PHE A 197 1.30 -13.49 -5.94
C PHE A 197 1.22 -12.89 -4.53
N TRP A 198 1.12 -13.72 -3.49
CA TRP A 198 0.93 -13.22 -2.12
C TRP A 198 2.17 -12.53 -1.55
N SER A 199 3.37 -12.92 -1.98
CA SER A 199 4.63 -12.24 -1.66
C SER A 199 4.66 -10.85 -2.30
N SER A 200 4.24 -10.74 -3.57
CA SER A 200 4.14 -9.46 -4.28
C SER A 200 3.07 -8.55 -3.67
N CYS A 201 1.92 -9.12 -3.30
CA CYS A 201 0.86 -8.41 -2.61
C CYS A 201 1.32 -7.89 -1.25
N HIS A 202 2.01 -8.71 -0.45
CA HIS A 202 2.60 -8.27 0.82
C HIS A 202 3.60 -7.13 0.61
N ALA A 203 4.51 -7.25 -0.36
CA ALA A 203 5.51 -6.23 -0.66
C ALA A 203 4.85 -4.89 -1.05
N ALA A 204 3.85 -4.92 -1.93
CA ALA A 204 3.12 -3.73 -2.36
C ALA A 204 2.38 -3.05 -1.19
N VAL A 205 1.61 -3.81 -0.42
CA VAL A 205 0.86 -3.27 0.74
C VAL A 205 1.81 -2.76 1.82
N LYS A 206 2.93 -3.45 2.07
CA LYS A 206 3.95 -2.99 3.02
C LYS A 206 4.62 -1.70 2.56
N ALA A 207 4.96 -1.59 1.27
CA ALA A 207 5.52 -0.37 0.71
C ALA A 207 4.57 0.82 0.89
N ALA A 208 3.27 0.64 0.59
CA ALA A 208 2.27 1.68 0.82
C ALA A 208 2.09 2.02 2.31
N LYS A 209 2.11 1.02 3.21
CA LYS A 209 2.06 1.25 4.65
C LYS A 209 3.27 2.03 5.17
N ASP A 210 4.44 1.82 4.58
CA ASP A 210 5.68 2.48 4.97
C ASP A 210 5.89 3.83 4.29
N MET A 211 5.03 4.22 3.35
CA MET A 211 5.03 5.58 2.80
C MET A 211 4.86 6.55 3.97
N GLN A 212 5.82 7.45 4.15
CA GLN A 212 5.66 8.53 5.11
C GLN A 212 4.50 9.40 4.64
N ALA A 213 3.56 9.68 5.54
CA ALA A 213 2.67 10.80 5.33
C ALA A 213 3.56 12.05 5.28
N GLU A 214 3.55 12.77 4.15
CA GLU A 214 4.11 14.11 4.14
C GLU A 214 3.46 14.87 5.29
N THR A 215 4.29 15.40 6.18
CA THR A 215 3.77 16.25 7.26
C THR A 215 3.08 17.42 6.56
N PRO A 216 1.79 17.69 6.82
CA PRO A 216 1.14 18.85 6.24
C PRO A 216 1.96 20.07 6.62
N LEU A 217 2.68 20.64 5.65
CA LEU A 217 3.51 21.81 5.87
C LEU A 217 2.56 22.96 6.19
N LYS A 218 2.35 23.22 7.49
CA LYS A 218 1.73 24.47 7.93
C LYS A 218 2.71 25.57 7.55
N PHE A 219 2.29 26.39 6.59
CA PHE A 219 3.07 27.51 6.10
C PHE A 219 3.15 28.61 7.16
N ASP A 220 4.20 28.59 7.97
CA ASP A 220 4.54 29.65 8.92
C ASP A 220 6.01 30.11 8.74
N GLN A 221 6.40 31.19 9.41
CA GLN A 221 7.77 31.74 9.38
C GLN A 221 8.82 30.72 9.82
N THR A 222 8.43 29.80 10.69
CA THR A 222 9.26 28.71 11.23
C THR A 222 9.65 27.73 10.13
N LEU A 223 8.71 27.38 9.26
CA LEU A 223 8.96 26.48 8.14
C LEU A 223 9.93 27.06 7.11
N LEU A 224 9.86 28.37 6.85
CA LEU A 224 10.81 29.07 5.97
C LEU A 224 12.21 29.15 6.58
N ALA A 225 12.33 29.32 7.90
CA ALA A 225 13.61 29.25 8.59
C ALA A 225 14.21 27.83 8.56
N VAL A 226 13.37 26.80 8.66
CA VAL A 226 13.75 25.37 8.53
C VAL A 226 14.17 25.05 7.09
N LEU A 227 13.42 25.51 6.09
CA LEU A 227 13.74 25.33 4.67
C LEU A 227 15.09 25.96 4.33
N VAL A 228 15.34 27.23 4.69
CA VAL A 228 16.65 27.89 4.48
C VAL A 228 17.78 27.23 5.29
N GLY A 229 17.44 26.59 6.41
CA GLY A 229 18.39 25.82 7.23
C GLY A 229 18.68 24.41 6.71
N SER A 230 17.87 23.87 5.80
CA SER A 230 17.99 22.49 5.31
C SER A 230 19.21 22.31 4.41
N ALA A 231 19.82 21.11 4.47
CA ALA A 231 20.97 20.76 3.63
C ALA A 231 20.60 20.79 2.14
N GLU A 232 19.38 20.37 1.79
CA GLU A 232 18.87 20.40 0.42
C GLU A 232 18.76 21.83 -0.12
N MET A 233 18.16 22.75 0.62
CA MET A 233 18.04 24.15 0.20
C MET A 233 19.41 24.83 0.11
N GLN A 234 20.32 24.55 1.04
CA GLN A 234 21.69 25.08 1.00
C GLN A 234 22.47 24.57 -0.21
N CYS A 235 22.26 23.30 -0.60
CA CYS A 235 22.88 22.71 -1.79
C CYS A 235 22.37 23.38 -3.07
N ILE A 236 21.05 23.56 -3.20
CA ILE A 236 20.44 24.18 -4.37
C ILE A 236 20.82 25.67 -4.46
N LEU A 237 20.83 26.40 -3.35
CA LEU A 237 21.28 27.80 -3.30
C LEU A 237 22.74 27.93 -3.76
N LYS A 238 23.64 27.04 -3.31
CA LYS A 238 25.05 27.02 -3.76
C LYS A 238 25.18 26.75 -5.25
N LEU A 239 24.38 25.84 -5.80
CA LEU A 239 24.36 25.55 -7.23
C LEU A 239 23.88 26.76 -8.04
N GLU A 240 22.80 27.42 -7.64
CA GLU A 240 22.28 28.60 -8.34
C GLU A 240 23.23 29.80 -8.23
N ALA A 241 23.81 30.05 -7.04
CA ALA A 241 24.79 31.11 -6.85
C ALA A 241 26.09 30.84 -7.64
N ALA A 242 26.55 29.59 -7.71
CA ALA A 242 27.67 29.18 -8.56
C ALA A 242 27.41 29.42 -10.05
N VAL A 243 26.20 29.13 -10.53
CA VAL A 243 25.79 29.42 -11.90
C VAL A 243 25.74 30.94 -12.15
N SER A 244 25.18 31.72 -11.23
CA SER A 244 25.10 33.18 -11.35
C SER A 244 26.48 33.85 -11.30
N GLU A 245 27.41 33.34 -10.50
CA GLU A 245 28.76 33.88 -10.34
C GLU A 245 29.79 33.26 -11.30
N GLN A 246 29.39 32.28 -12.13
CA GLN A 246 30.29 31.48 -12.98
C GLN A 246 31.46 30.84 -12.21
N LYS A 247 31.19 30.38 -10.99
CA LYS A 247 32.17 29.73 -10.10
C LYS A 247 31.81 28.27 -9.85
N ARG A 248 32.70 27.53 -9.20
CA ARG A 248 32.36 26.20 -8.69
C ARG A 248 31.53 26.33 -7.40
N PRO A 249 30.61 25.40 -7.11
CA PRO A 249 29.81 25.43 -5.89
C PRO A 249 30.63 25.47 -4.59
N GLU A 250 31.87 24.95 -4.62
CA GLU A 250 32.80 24.98 -3.47
C GLU A 250 33.36 26.39 -3.18
N GLU A 251 33.34 27.29 -4.17
CA GLU A 251 33.97 28.61 -4.13
C GLU A 251 32.98 29.73 -3.74
N VAL A 252 31.70 29.38 -3.56
CA VAL A 252 30.62 30.33 -3.30
C VAL A 252 30.20 30.31 -1.83
N THR A 253 30.14 31.50 -1.24
CA THR A 253 29.70 31.71 0.16
C THR A 253 28.37 32.45 0.14
N ILE A 254 27.32 31.83 0.69
CA ILE A 254 25.97 32.42 0.71
C ILE A 254 25.70 33.00 2.09
N ASP A 255 25.37 34.29 2.17
CA ASP A 255 24.90 34.93 3.40
C ASP A 255 23.45 34.54 3.70
N LEU A 256 23.31 33.41 4.40
CA LEU A 256 22.05 32.87 4.89
C LEU A 256 21.32 33.81 5.85
N THR A 257 22.02 34.74 6.50
CA THR A 257 21.41 35.70 7.44
C THR A 257 20.61 36.75 6.69
N ASN A 258 21.15 37.25 5.57
CA ASN A 258 20.47 38.23 4.74
C ASN A 258 19.29 37.61 3.96
N ALA A 259 19.47 36.37 3.47
CA ALA A 259 18.40 35.60 2.82
C ALA A 259 17.19 35.38 3.76
N LYS A 260 17.43 35.01 5.03
CA LYS A 260 16.37 34.88 6.05
C LYS A 260 15.62 36.21 6.28
N LYS A 261 16.34 37.33 6.28
CA LYS A 261 15.78 38.67 6.49
C LYS A 261 14.84 39.09 5.35
N LEU A 262 15.23 38.86 4.10
CA LEU A 262 14.44 39.16 2.90
C LEU A 262 13.15 38.34 2.81
N ILE A 263 13.23 37.05 3.16
CA ILE A 263 12.05 36.17 3.21
C ILE A 263 11.06 36.61 4.29
N SER A 264 11.57 37.03 5.45
CA SER A 264 10.75 37.53 6.56
C SER A 264 10.02 38.83 6.20
N ALA A 265 10.66 39.70 5.42
CA ALA A 265 10.06 40.94 4.91
C ALA A 265 9.01 40.71 3.81
N ALA A 266 9.23 39.71 2.94
CA ALA A 266 8.28 39.33 1.88
C ALA A 266 7.01 38.63 2.40
N THR A 267 7.03 38.13 3.64
CA THR A 267 5.91 37.41 4.28
C THR A 267 5.09 38.25 5.25
N THR A 268 5.61 39.40 5.70
CA THR A 268 4.93 40.34 6.64
C THR A 268 4.16 41.46 5.94
N THR A 269 4.20 41.56 4.61
CA THR A 269 3.58 42.65 3.82
C THR A 269 2.13 42.39 3.39
N ASN A 270 1.38 41.60 4.17
CA ASN A 270 -0.08 41.42 4.02
C ASN A 270 -0.83 42.17 5.13
#